data_AF-F9EMW3-F1
#
_entry.id   AF-F9EMW3-F1
#
_cell.length_a   1.000
_cell.length_b   1.000
_cell.length_c   1.000
_cell.angle_alpha   90.00
_cell.angle_beta   90.00
_cell.angle_gamma   90.00
#
_symmetry.space_group_name_H-M   'P 1'
#
loop_
_entity.id
_entity.type
_entity.pdbx_description
1 polymer ?
#
loop_
_entity_poly.entity_id
_entity_poly.type
_entity_poly.pdbx_seq_one_letter_code
_entity_poly.pdbx_strand_id
1 'polypeptide(L)' 'MSNIVKYKMNLEVLTPLHISGADYKSRLGKKEYVFNKEEKTLTLIDNEKFVGFLIKKNLFDKYISYIENSVNAKVMIQN' A
#
# COMPACT_ATOMS: atom_id res chain seq x y z
N MET A 1 46.13 2.03 20.26
CA MET A 1 44.68 2.21 20.05
C MET A 1 44.45 2.93 18.74
N SER A 2 43.64 2.40 17.83
CA SER A 2 43.19 3.19 16.66
C SER A 2 42.01 4.07 17.06
N ASN A 3 42.03 5.33 16.66
CA ASN A 3 40.96 6.28 16.93
C ASN A 3 39.91 6.17 15.83
N ILE A 4 38.66 5.89 16.21
CA ILE A 4 37.53 5.90 15.27
C ILE A 4 37.21 7.35 14.92
N VAL A 5 37.25 7.69 13.63
CA VAL A 5 36.81 8.99 13.11
C VAL A 5 35.40 8.84 12.55
N LYS A 6 34.47 9.70 12.97
CA LYS A 6 33.07 9.70 12.53
C LYS A 6 32.79 10.95 11.70
N TYR A 7 32.02 10.79 10.63
CA TYR A 7 31.55 11.87 9.78
C TYR A 7 30.03 11.92 9.75
N LYS A 8 29.47 13.12 9.66
CA LYS A 8 28.04 13.34 9.42
C LYS A 8 27.90 13.91 8.01
N MET A 9 27.25 13.16 7.13
CA MET A 9 26.99 13.61 5.77
C MET A 9 25.63 14.31 5.68
N ASN A 10 25.58 15.37 4.86
CA ASN A 10 24.35 15.97 4.40
C ASN A 10 24.05 15.41 3.00
N LEU A 11 22.81 14.99 2.74
CA LEU A 11 22.38 14.43 1.47
C LEU A 11 21.25 15.27 0.90
N GLU A 12 21.42 15.73 -0.34
CA GLU A 12 20.40 16.40 -1.15
C GLU A 12 19.98 15.50 -2.30
N VAL A 13 18.68 15.36 -2.55
CA VAL A 13 18.12 14.48 -3.57
C VAL A 13 17.62 15.31 -4.75
N LEU A 14 18.31 15.22 -5.89
CA LEU A 14 18.03 16.03 -7.09
C LEU A 14 17.05 15.38 -8.08
N THR A 15 16.80 14.08 -7.93
CA THR A 15 15.94 13.28 -8.80
C THR A 15 15.14 12.29 -7.96
N PRO A 16 14.01 11.74 -8.46
CA PRO A 16 13.25 10.73 -7.72
C PRO A 16 14.15 9.57 -7.28
N LEU A 17 14.19 9.33 -5.96
CA LEU A 17 15.01 8.31 -5.33
C LEU A 17 14.11 7.27 -4.68
N HIS A 18 14.30 6.00 -5.06
CA HIS A 18 13.68 4.86 -4.38
C HIS A 18 14.77 3.99 -3.78
N ILE A 19 14.69 3.77 -2.47
CA ILE A 19 15.55 2.83 -1.74
C ILE A 19 14.64 1.69 -1.28
N SER A 20 14.84 0.50 -1.84
CA SER A 20 14.06 -0.69 -1.48
C SER A 20 14.40 -1.14 -0.06
N GLY A 21 13.38 -1.46 0.74
CA GLY A 21 13.55 -2.23 1.97
C GLY A 21 13.52 -3.73 1.69
N ALA A 22 14.20 -4.54 2.51
CA ALA A 22 14.20 -6.00 2.37
C ALA A 22 12.81 -6.63 2.70
N ASP A 23 12.02 -5.97 3.55
CA ASP A 23 10.80 -6.55 4.13
C ASP A 23 9.48 -6.02 3.55
N TYR A 24 9.52 -4.91 2.79
CA TYR A 24 8.33 -4.37 2.14
C TYR A 24 8.27 -4.90 0.70
N LYS A 25 7.16 -5.55 0.34
CA LYS A 25 6.92 -5.99 -1.05
C LYS A 25 7.24 -4.83 -2.00
N SER A 26 8.11 -5.08 -2.97
CA SER A 26 8.47 -4.12 -4.03
C SER A 26 7.29 -3.70 -4.91
N ARG A 27 6.10 -4.27 -4.69
CA ARG A 27 4.87 -3.98 -5.41
C ARG A 27 3.68 -3.94 -4.44
N LEU A 28 2.99 -2.80 -4.44
CA LEU A 28 1.68 -2.65 -3.80
C LEU A 28 0.59 -3.34 -4.63
N GLY A 29 -0.20 -4.19 -3.97
CA GLY A 29 -1.41 -4.79 -4.53
C GLY A 29 -2.55 -3.78 -4.61
N LYS A 30 -3.47 -3.97 -5.56
CA LYS A 30 -4.64 -3.10 -5.77
C LYS A 30 -5.58 -2.99 -4.56
N LYS A 31 -5.48 -3.91 -3.59
CA LYS A 31 -6.29 -3.91 -2.36
C LYS A 31 -5.63 -3.15 -1.21
N GLU A 32 -4.39 -2.70 -1.39
CA GLU A 32 -3.57 -2.06 -0.34
C GLU A 32 -3.56 -0.53 -0.47
N TYR A 33 -4.21 0.02 -1.50
CA TYR A 33 -4.30 1.46 -1.72
C TYR A 33 -5.62 1.90 -2.36
N VAL A 34 -5.94 3.18 -2.19
CA VAL A 34 -6.95 3.91 -2.96
C VAL A 34 -6.27 5.06 -3.68
N PHE A 35 -6.49 5.16 -4.99
CA PHE A 35 -5.96 6.27 -5.79
C PHE A 35 -7.07 7.27 -6.11
N ASN A 36 -6.94 8.49 -5.63
CA ASN A 36 -7.81 9.61 -6.00
C ASN A 36 -7.18 10.34 -7.20
N LYS A 37 -7.83 10.25 -8.37
CA LYS A 37 -7.32 10.82 -9.62
C LYS A 37 -7.38 12.35 -9.63
N GLU A 38 -8.38 12.95 -8.99
CA GLU A 38 -8.58 14.40 -8.98
C GLU A 38 -7.50 15.08 -8.13
N GLU A 39 -7.27 14.54 -6.93
CA GLU A 39 -6.25 15.04 -5.99
C GLU A 39 -4.84 14.51 -6.30
N LYS A 40 -4.72 13.52 -7.20
CA LYS A 40 -3.48 12.79 -7.51
C LYS A 40 -2.82 12.19 -6.26
N THR A 41 -3.62 11.78 -5.28
CA THR A 41 -3.18 11.20 -4.02
C THR A 41 -3.35 9.68 -4.04
N LEU A 42 -2.33 8.98 -3.53
CA LEU A 42 -2.39 7.54 -3.26
C LEU A 42 -2.43 7.34 -1.75
N THR A 43 -3.55 6.83 -1.25
CA THR A 43 -3.74 6.53 0.17
C THR A 43 -3.46 5.05 0.41
N LEU A 44 -2.47 4.74 1.25
CA LEU A 44 -2.22 3.38 1.71
C LEU A 44 -3.25 2.98 2.76
N ILE A 45 -3.77 1.76 2.63
CA ILE A 45 -4.80 1.24 3.53
C ILE A 45 -4.12 0.60 4.74
N ASP A 46 -4.44 1.12 5.92
CA ASP A 46 -4.23 0.41 7.17
C ASP A 46 -5.37 -0.60 7.34
N ASN A 47 -5.06 -1.89 7.16
CA ASN A 47 -6.07 -2.94 7.10
C ASN A 47 -6.89 -3.06 8.39
N GLU A 48 -6.26 -2.92 9.56
CA GLU A 48 -6.95 -3.04 10.84
C GLU A 48 -7.96 -1.90 11.02
N LYS A 49 -7.53 -0.67 10.74
CA LYS A 49 -8.42 0.50 10.82
C LYS A 49 -9.52 0.44 9.78
N PHE A 50 -9.22 -0.02 8.57
CA PHE A 50 -10.20 -0.13 7.49
C PHE A 50 -11.28 -1.16 7.80
N VAL A 51 -10.90 -2.35 8.26
CA VAL A 51 -11.86 -3.38 8.69
C VAL A 51 -12.71 -2.88 9.86
N GLY A 52 -12.10 -2.23 10.85
CA GLY A 52 -12.83 -1.62 11.97
C GLY A 52 -13.83 -0.56 11.51
N PHE A 53 -13.47 0.27 10.52
CA PHE A 53 -14.38 1.23 9.90
C PHE A 53 -15.57 0.54 9.20
N LEU A 54 -15.31 -0.51 8.42
CA LEU A 54 -16.36 -1.24 7.70
C LEU A 54 -17.37 -1.87 8.66
N ILE A 55 -16.91 -2.51 9.74
CA ILE A 55 -17.77 -3.10 10.76
C ILE A 55 -18.62 -2.00 11.42
N LYS A 56 -18.00 -0.89 11.84
CA LYS A 56 -18.71 0.25 12.46
C LYS A 56 -19.78 0.86 11.55
N LYS A 57 -19.59 0.78 10.23
CA LYS A 57 -20.53 1.30 9.23
C LYS A 57 -21.53 0.25 8.72
N ASN A 58 -21.48 -0.98 9.22
CA ASN A 58 -22.28 -2.10 8.72
C ASN A 58 -22.08 -2.34 7.21
N LEU A 59 -20.83 -2.20 6.74
CA LEU A 59 -20.42 -2.34 5.33
C LEU A 59 -19.56 -3.57 5.07
N PHE A 60 -19.23 -4.34 6.10
CA PHE A 60 -18.28 -5.45 6.01
C PHE A 60 -18.75 -6.53 5.00
N ASP A 61 -19.98 -7.02 5.15
CA ASP A 61 -20.52 -8.07 4.25
C ASP A 61 -20.60 -7.60 2.79
N LYS A 62 -20.99 -6.33 2.59
CA LYS A 62 -21.02 -5.71 1.26
C LYS A 62 -19.63 -5.68 0.62
N TYR A 63 -18.61 -5.38 1.41
CA TYR A 63 -17.23 -5.36 0.94
C TYR A 63 -16.72 -6.76 0.59
N ILE A 64 -17.02 -7.78 1.41
CA ILE A 64 -16.67 -9.18 1.13
C ILE A 64 -17.35 -9.66 -0.17
N SER A 65 -18.65 -9.42 -0.31
CA SER A 65 -19.40 -9.80 -1.52
C SER A 65 -18.83 -9.12 -2.78
N TYR A 66 -18.45 -7.85 -2.69
CA TYR A 66 -17.78 -7.15 -3.80
C TYR A 66 -16.47 -7.83 -4.20
N ILE A 67 -15.64 -8.21 -3.22
CA ILE A 67 -14.38 -8.91 -3.50
C ILE A 67 -14.65 -10.26 -4.16
N GLU A 68 -15.54 -11.08 -3.63
CA GLU A 68 -15.83 -12.42 -4.16
C GLU A 68 -16.33 -12.35 -5.61
N ASN A 69 -17.26 -11.44 -5.90
CA ASN A 69 -17.76 -11.22 -7.26
C ASN A 69 -16.65 -10.78 -8.22
N SER A 70 -15.75 -9.91 -7.76
CA SER A 70 -14.61 -9.46 -8.57
C SER A 70 -13.61 -10.57 -8.87
N VAL A 71 -13.47 -11.56 -7.99
CA VAL A 71 -12.62 -12.74 -8.19
C VAL A 71 -13.29 -13.70 -9.18
N ASN A 72 -14.57 -14.01 -8.99
CA ASN A 72 -15.32 -14.93 -9.85
C ASN A 72 -15.41 -14.43 -11.30
N ALA A 73 -15.64 -13.13 -11.50
CA ALA A 73 -15.61 -12.51 -12.82
C ALA A 73 -14.25 -12.67 -13.52
N LYS A 74 -13.16 -12.68 -12.75
CA LYS A 74 -11.80 -12.81 -13.29
C LYS A 74 -11.47 -14.24 -13.72
N VAL A 75 -12.03 -15.24 -13.03
CA VAL A 75 -11.90 -16.67 -13.39
C VAL A 75 -12.65 -16.98 -14.68
N MET A 76 -13.82 -16.36 -14.90
CA MET A 76 -14.63 -16.56 -16.12
C MET A 76 -13.99 -15.99 -17.39
N ILE A 77 -13.13 -14.99 -17.31
CA ILE A 77 -12.48 -14.35 -18.47
C ILE A 77 -11.20 -15.10 -18.90
N GLN A 78 -10.69 -16.00 -18.06
CA GLN A 78 -9.45 -16.73 -18.30
C GLN A 78 -9.65 -18.17 -18.84
N ASN A 79 -10.91 -18.60 -19.01
CA ASN A 79 -11.28 -19.91 -19.55
C ASN A 79 -11.82 -19.81 -20.97
#